data_AF-A0A955QEE2-F1
#
_entry.id   AF-A0A955QEE2-F1
#
_cell.length_a   1.000
_cell.length_b   1.000
_cell.length_c   1.000
_cell.angle_alpha   90.00
_cell.angle_beta   90.00
_cell.angle_gamma   90.00
#
_symmetry.space_group_name_H-M   'P 1'
#
loop_
_entity.id
_entity.type
_entity.pdbx_description
1 polymer ?
#
loop_
_entity_poly.entity_id
_entity_poly.type
_entity_poly.pdbx_seq_one_letter_code
_entity_poly.pdbx_strand_id
1 'polypeptide(L)' 'TIRAAHGASIEANAVHGSDSLENAQIEIRYFFAESEVG' A
#
# COMPACT_ATOMS: atom_id res chain seq x y z
N THR A 1 -1.69 9.69 -12.99
CA THR A 1 -1.32 8.96 -11.75
C THR A 1 -1.18 7.48 -12.07
N ILE A 2 -0.64 6.66 -11.16
CA ILE A 2 -0.42 5.21 -11.40
C ILE A 2 -1.74 4.51 -11.79
N ARG A 3 -2.81 4.72 -11.02
CA ARG A 3 -4.12 4.11 -11.30
C ARG A 3 -4.69 4.51 -12.66
N ALA A 4 -4.54 5.77 -13.06
CA ALA A 4 -5.02 6.24 -14.36
C ALA A 4 -4.24 5.65 -15.55
N ALA A 5 -2.97 5.28 -15.34
CA ALA A 5 -2.11 4.70 -16.38
C ALA A 5 -2.21 3.17 -16.45
N HIS A 6 -2.53 2.49 -15.33
CA HIS A 6 -2.40 1.03 -15.21
C HIS A 6 -3.60 0.31 -14.59
N GLY A 7 -4.63 1.03 -14.10
CA GLY A 7 -5.82 0.42 -13.51
C GLY A 7 -6.83 -0.04 -14.56
N ALA A 8 -7.39 -1.25 -14.38
CA ALA A 8 -8.38 -1.83 -15.28
C ALA A 8 -9.83 -1.66 -14.80
N SER A 9 -10.05 -1.72 -13.48
CA SER A 9 -11.34 -1.50 -12.83
C SER A 9 -11.14 -0.98 -11.40
N ILE A 10 -12.23 -0.79 -10.64
CA ILE A 10 -12.14 -0.37 -9.23
C ILE A 10 -11.45 -1.45 -8.39
N GLU A 11 -11.79 -2.72 -8.65
CA GLU A 11 -11.26 -3.90 -7.97
C GLU A 11 -9.82 -4.21 -8.41
N ALA A 12 -9.45 -3.87 -9.65
CA ALA A 12 -8.13 -4.09 -10.24
C ALA A 12 -7.44 -2.76 -10.59
N ASN A 13 -7.19 -1.93 -9.59
CA ASN A 13 -6.69 -0.55 -9.76
C ASN A 13 -5.16 -0.41 -9.69
N ALA A 14 -4.43 -1.50 -9.91
CA ALA A 14 -2.97 -1.63 -9.95
C ALA A 14 -2.21 -1.51 -8.61
N VAL A 15 -2.57 -0.60 -7.70
CA VAL A 15 -1.80 -0.36 -6.47
C VAL A 15 -2.66 -0.05 -5.25
N HIS A 16 -2.22 -0.58 -4.10
CA HIS A 16 -2.63 -0.16 -2.76
C HIS A 16 -1.62 0.83 -2.19
N GLY A 17 -2.08 1.69 -1.27
CA GLY A 17 -1.24 2.57 -0.48
C GLY A 17 -2.04 3.08 0.71
N SER A 18 -1.40 3.12 1.88
CA SER A 18 -2.04 3.53 3.13
C SER A 18 -2.54 4.98 3.05
N ASP A 19 -3.70 5.25 3.63
CA ASP A 19 -4.39 6.54 3.54
C ASP A 19 -4.10 7.49 4.72
N SER A 20 -3.38 7.01 5.73
CA SER A 20 -3.01 7.77 6.93
C SER A 20 -1.70 7.23 7.53
N LEU A 21 -1.06 8.04 8.37
CA LEU A 21 0.16 7.64 9.09
C LEU A 21 -0.11 6.47 10.05
N GLU A 22 -1.27 6.46 10.71
CA GLU A 22 -1.69 5.38 11.60
C GLU A 22 -1.81 4.05 10.82
N ASN A 23 -2.55 4.06 9.71
CA ASN A 23 -2.71 2.86 8.88
C ASN A 23 -1.38 2.42 8.24
N ALA A 24 -0.51 3.36 7.86
CA ALA A 24 0.81 3.02 7.36
C ALA A 24 1.65 2.25 8.40
N GLN A 25 1.65 2.70 9.66
CA GLN A 25 2.37 2.01 10.73
C GLN A 25 1.81 0.61 10.99
N ILE A 26 0.48 0.44 10.93
CA ILE A 26 -0.19 -0.85 11.09
C ILE A 26 0.15 -1.78 9.94
N GLU A 27 -0.01 -1.33 8.70
CA GLU A 27 0.24 -2.12 7.48
C GLU A 27 1.72 -2.53 7.37
N ILE A 28 2.66 -1.61 7.64
CA ILE A 28 4.10 -1.93 7.61
C ILE A 28 4.43 -3.06 8.60
N ARG A 29 3.95 -2.96 9.85
CA ARG A 29 4.19 -4.00 10.88
C ARG A 29 3.49 -5.32 10.57
N TYR A 30 2.40 -5.29 9.80
CA TYR A 30 1.69 -6.49 9.38
C TYR A 30 2.47 -7.26 8.30
N PHE A 31 3.04 -6.54 7.32
CA PHE A 31 3.70 -7.16 6.17
C PHE A 31 5.19 -7.45 6.35
N PHE A 32 5.89 -6.68 7.19
CA PHE A 32 7.34 -6.76 7.33
C PHE A 32 7.75 -6.95 8.78
N ALA A 33 8.75 -7.80 9.01
CA ALA A 33 9.43 -7.89 10.29
C ALA A 33 10.28 -6.63 10.54
N GLU A 34 10.51 -6.29 11.81
CA GLU A 34 11.34 -5.12 12.16
C GLU A 34 12.74 -5.17 11.53
N SER A 35 13.31 -6.36 11.35
CA SER A 35 14.62 -6.54 10.72
C SER A 35 14.65 -6.25 9.21
N GLU A 36 13.49 -6.18 8.55
CA GLU A 36 13.37 -5.89 7.12
C GLU A 36 13.23 -4.38 6.86
N VAL A 37 12.95 -3.59 7.90
CA VAL A 37 12.68 -2.15 7.83
C VAL A 37 13.48 -1.44 8.92
N GLY A 38 14.79 -1.31 8.67
CA GLY A 38 15.77 -0.70 9.57
C GLY A 38 16.12 0.74 9.22
#